data_AF-A0A7V5KW12-F1
#
_entry.id   AF-A0A7V5KW12-F1
#
_cell.length_a   1.000
_cell.length_b   1.000
_cell.length_c   1.000
_cell.angle_alpha   90.00
_cell.angle_beta   90.00
_cell.angle_gamma   90.00
#
_symmetry.space_group_name_H-M   'P 1'
#
loop_
_entity.id
_entity.type
_entity.pdbx_description
1 polymer ?
#
loop_
_entity_poly.entity_id
_entity_poly.type
_entity_poly.pdbx_seq_one_letter_code
_entity_poly.pdbx_strand_id
1 'polypeptide(L)'
;MQPDEKTLARLKPGCICKGIKLIRLIEAIENGADTYEKIARQTGIGGGPCKGKRCGQKVKELLQKKVNNPAASGQDIISELGNRKKRPR
;
A
#
# COMPACT_ATOMS: atom_id res chain seq x y z
N MET A 1 2.43 -16.27 16.34
CA MET A 1 3.04 -16.12 15.00
C MET A 1 2.46 -14.89 14.35
N GLN A 2 3.21 -13.79 14.31
CA GLN A 2 2.82 -12.62 13.53
C GLN A 2 3.23 -12.90 12.07
N PRO A 3 2.32 -12.80 11.09
CA PRO A 3 2.67 -13.04 9.70
C PRO A 3 3.63 -11.96 9.21
N ASP A 4 4.77 -12.36 8.65
CA ASP A 4 5.72 -11.45 8.02
C ASP A 4 5.02 -10.59 6.97
N GLU A 5 5.29 -9.29 6.97
CA GLU A 5 4.67 -8.33 6.04
C GLU A 5 4.87 -8.75 4.56
N LYS A 6 5.99 -9.41 4.27
CA LYS A 6 6.29 -9.99 2.95
C LYS A 6 5.32 -11.12 2.55
N THR A 7 4.89 -11.95 3.50
CA THR A 7 3.93 -13.04 3.24
C THR A 7 2.57 -12.50 2.82
N LEU A 8 2.07 -11.46 3.51
CA LEU A 8 0.84 -10.76 3.14
C LEU A 8 0.96 -10.03 1.80
N ALA A 9 2.13 -9.45 1.51
CA ALA A 9 2.37 -8.73 0.26
C ALA A 9 2.38 -9.63 -0.98
N ARG A 10 2.66 -10.93 -0.84
CA ARG A 10 2.57 -11.91 -1.95
C ARG A 10 1.13 -12.19 -2.40
N LEU A 11 0.16 -11.96 -1.52
CA LEU A 11 -1.26 -12.16 -1.77
C LEU A 11 -1.96 -10.87 -2.22
N LYS A 12 -1.49 -9.72 -1.74
CA LYS A 12 -2.11 -8.42 -2.04
C LYS A 12 -1.77 -7.93 -3.46
N PRO A 13 -2.73 -7.34 -4.19
CA PRO A 13 -2.46 -6.69 -5.47
C PRO A 13 -1.79 -5.32 -5.27
N GLY A 14 -0.74 -5.07 -6.06
CA GLY A 14 -0.04 -3.78 -6.18
C GLY A 14 -0.58 -2.95 -7.34
N CYS A 15 -0.61 -3.53 -8.55
CA CYS A 15 -1.25 -2.95 -9.73
C CYS A 15 -2.25 -3.91 -10.33
N ILE A 16 -3.54 -3.62 -10.15
CA ILE A 16 -4.64 -4.49 -10.57
C ILE A 16 -4.65 -4.67 -12.10
N CYS A 17 -4.48 -3.58 -12.86
CA CYS A 17 -4.60 -3.61 -14.32
C CYS A 17 -3.46 -4.35 -15.02
N LYS A 18 -2.30 -4.55 -14.36
CA LYS A 18 -1.17 -5.33 -14.88
C LYS A 18 -0.95 -6.64 -14.10
N GLY A 19 -1.81 -6.96 -13.13
CA GLY A 19 -1.63 -8.16 -12.29
C GLY A 19 -0.36 -8.14 -11.43
N ILE A 20 0.23 -6.97 -11.17
CA ILE A 20 1.49 -6.87 -10.41
C ILE A 20 1.17 -6.96 -8.92
N LYS A 21 1.84 -7.87 -8.22
CA LYS A 21 1.67 -8.10 -6.78
C LYS A 21 2.34 -7.02 -5.94
N LEU A 22 1.85 -6.80 -4.72
CA LEU A 22 2.39 -5.81 -3.80
C LEU A 22 3.84 -6.12 -3.42
N ILE A 23 4.21 -7.40 -3.30
CA ILE A 23 5.59 -7.82 -3.02
C ILE A 23 6.61 -7.20 -3.98
N ARG A 24 6.27 -7.08 -5.28
CA ARG A 24 7.16 -6.49 -6.29
C ARG A 24 7.43 -5.01 -6.05
N LEU A 25 6.44 -4.29 -5.52
CA LEU A 25 6.59 -2.88 -5.16
C LEU A 25 7.50 -2.75 -3.93
N ILE A 26 7.34 -3.62 -2.93
CA ILE A 26 8.20 -3.64 -1.74
C ILE A 26 9.62 -3.99 -2.14
N GLU A 27 9.83 -5.03 -2.95
CA GLU A 27 11.14 -5.41 -3.48
C GLU A 27 11.78 -4.24 -4.23
N ALA A 28 11.05 -3.52 -5.07
CA ALA A 28 11.57 -2.34 -5.78
C ALA A 28 12.06 -1.25 -4.80
N ILE A 29 11.28 -0.98 -3.75
CA ILE A 29 11.65 -0.01 -2.71
C ILE A 29 12.89 -0.50 -1.92
N GLU A 30 12.96 -1.80 -1.58
CA GLU A 30 14.14 -2.42 -0.94
C GLU A 30 15.39 -2.33 -1.82
N ASN A 31 15.23 -2.35 -3.15
CA ASN A 31 16.30 -2.12 -4.13
C ASN A 31 16.69 -0.63 -4.29
N GLY A 32 16.18 0.27 -3.45
CA GLY A 32 16.52 1.71 -3.47
C GLY A 32 15.67 2.57 -4.41
N ALA A 33 14.46 2.11 -4.75
CA ALA A 33 13.51 2.91 -5.52
C ALA A 33 12.66 3.81 -4.60
N ASP A 34 13.11 5.06 -4.41
CA ASP A 34 12.41 6.06 -3.60
C ASP A 34 11.37 6.91 -4.36
N THR A 35 11.20 6.68 -5.65
CA THR A 35 10.25 7.46 -6.48
C THR A 35 9.35 6.57 -7.31
N TYR A 36 8.15 7.09 -7.61
CA TYR A 36 7.18 6.38 -8.45
C TYR A 36 7.78 5.97 -9.80
N GLU A 37 8.55 6.84 -10.44
CA GLU A 37 9.20 6.55 -11.72
C GLU A 37 10.25 5.44 -11.62
N LYS A 38 11.08 5.43 -10.57
CA LYS A 38 12.05 4.34 -10.34
C LYS A 38 11.32 3.00 -10.15
N ILE A 39 10.27 3.00 -9.32
CA ILE A 39 9.44 1.81 -9.10
C ILE A 39 8.76 1.38 -10.40
N ALA A 40 8.19 2.31 -11.17
CA ALA A 40 7.54 2.04 -12.44
C ALA A 40 8.51 1.47 -13.48
N ARG A 41 9.76 1.94 -13.52
CA ARG A 41 10.80 1.43 -14.41
C ARG A 41 11.24 0.02 -14.03
N GLN A 42 11.30 -0.32 -12.74
CA GLN A 42 11.65 -1.67 -12.27
C GLN A 42 10.48 -2.66 -12.37
N THR A 43 9.26 -2.25 -12.04
CA THR A 43 8.09 -3.14 -11.92
C THR A 43 7.15 -3.08 -13.13
N GLY A 44 7.28 -2.07 -13.98
CA GLY A 44 6.41 -1.85 -15.14
C GLY A 44 5.02 -1.29 -14.79
N ILE A 45 4.78 -0.83 -13.56
CA ILE A 45 3.50 -0.23 -13.17
C ILE A 45 3.25 1.10 -13.91
N GLY A 46 1.99 1.54 -13.96
CA GLY A 46 1.66 2.86 -14.53
C GLY A 46 1.41 2.88 -16.04
N GLY A 47 2.13 2.05 -16.81
CA GLY A 47 1.96 1.94 -18.27
C GLY A 47 0.79 1.09 -18.73
N GLY A 48 -0.32 1.03 -17.98
CA GLY A 48 -1.53 0.27 -18.35
C GLY A 48 -2.70 1.17 -18.76
N PRO A 49 -3.88 0.62 -19.08
CA PRO A 49 -5.05 1.40 -19.49
C PRO A 49 -5.51 2.40 -18.40
N CYS A 50 -5.24 2.07 -17.12
CA CYS A 50 -5.53 2.94 -16.00
C CYS A 50 -4.53 4.10 -15.80
N LYS A 51 -3.46 4.18 -16.61
CA LYS A 51 -2.42 5.21 -16.57
C LYS A 51 -1.87 5.48 -15.16
N GLY A 52 -1.74 4.42 -14.35
CA GLY A 52 -1.20 4.54 -12.99
C GLY A 52 -2.12 5.16 -11.94
N LYS A 53 -3.37 5.50 -12.27
CA LYS A 53 -4.30 6.18 -11.32
C LYS A 53 -4.48 5.43 -10.00
N ARG A 54 -4.61 4.09 -10.05
CA ARG A 54 -4.86 3.25 -8.86
C ARG A 54 -3.57 2.87 -8.13
N CYS A 55 -2.58 2.33 -8.84
CA CYS A 55 -1.33 1.91 -8.21
C CYS A 55 -0.43 3.10 -7.82
N GLY A 56 -0.54 4.24 -8.49
CA GLY A 56 0.26 5.43 -8.19
C GLY A 56 -0.04 6.02 -6.82
N GLN A 57 -1.32 6.15 -6.44
CA GLN A 57 -1.71 6.56 -5.10
C GLN A 57 -1.14 5.61 -4.04
N LYS A 58 -1.33 4.30 -4.27
CA LYS A 58 -0.85 3.26 -3.35
C LYS A 58 0.68 3.27 -3.18
N VAL A 59 1.44 3.50 -4.25
CA VAL A 59 2.90 3.62 -4.18
C VAL A 59 3.33 4.84 -3.39
N LYS A 60 2.66 5.99 -3.57
CA LYS A 60 2.94 7.19 -2.78
C LYS A 60 2.70 6.93 -1.29
N GLU A 61 1.60 6.28 -0.94
CA GLU A 61 1.33 5.88 0.45
C GLU A 61 2.39 4.93 1.02
N LEU A 62 2.85 3.94 0.23
CA LEU A 62 3.90 3.01 0.65
C LEU A 62 5.23 3.72 0.89
N LEU A 63 5.62 4.64 0.00
CA LEU A 63 6.81 5.46 0.14
C LEU A 63 6.73 6.35 1.38
N GLN A 64 5.60 7.01 1.60
CA GLN A 64 5.37 7.83 2.81
C GLN A 64 5.46 7.00 4.09
N LYS A 65 4.86 5.80 4.12
CA LYS A 65 4.95 4.88 5.26
C LYS A 65 6.38 4.44 5.56
N LYS A 66 7.21 4.23 4.52
CA LYS A 66 8.63 3.87 4.67
C LYS A 66 9.45 5.02 5.26
N VAL A 67 9.19 6.26 4.84
CA VAL A 67 9.89 7.46 5.36
C VAL A 67 9.52 7.76 6.81
N ASN A 68 8.26 7.50 7.19
CA ASN A 68 7.73 7.89 8.50
C ASN A 68 7.75 6.75 9.55
N ASN A 69 8.49 5.67 9.31
CA ASN A 69 8.50 4.51 10.21
C ASN A 69 9.89 3.87 10.36
N PRO A 70 10.80 4.44 11.15
CA PRO A 70 11.74 3.63 11.90
C PRO A 70 11.02 3.17 13.19
N ALA A 71 10.15 2.17 13.08
CA ALA A 71 9.41 1.53 14.18
C ALA A 71 8.40 2.41 14.97
N ALA A 72 7.23 1.81 15.20
CA ALA A 72 6.22 2.12 16.23
C ALA A 72 4.98 2.97 15.84
N SER A 73 3.82 2.31 16.01
CA SER A 73 2.57 2.79 16.64
C SER A 73 1.95 4.14 16.24
N GLY A 74 0.68 4.10 15.81
CA GLY A 74 -0.17 5.30 15.77
C GLY A 74 -1.52 5.07 15.10
N GLN A 75 -2.33 4.15 15.61
CA GLN A 75 -3.77 4.16 15.34
C GLN A 75 -4.43 5.01 16.44
N ASP A 76 -4.31 6.34 16.35
CA ASP A 76 -4.94 7.26 17.31
C ASP A 76 -5.68 8.38 16.59
N ILE A 77 -6.75 7.99 15.91
CA ILE A 77 -8.07 8.64 15.91
C ILE A 77 -9.04 7.44 15.86
N ILE A 78 -9.96 7.13 16.77
CA ILE A 78 -10.86 7.93 17.59
C ILE A 78 -11.21 7.06 18.83
N SER A 79 -11.00 7.58 20.04
CA SER A 79 -11.72 7.11 21.24
C SER A 79 -13.01 7.92 21.35
N GLU A 80 -14.13 7.21 21.58
CA GLU A 80 -15.46 7.71 21.99
C GLU A 80 -16.24 8.51 20.91
N LEU A 81 -17.49 8.23 20.52
CA LEU A 81 -18.70 7.70 21.15
C LEU A 81 -19.46 6.90 20.06
N GLY A 82 -20.00 5.70 20.28
CA GLY A 82 -20.97 5.43 21.32
C GLY A 82 -22.30 6.13 21.02
N ASN A 83 -23.07 5.73 20.00
CA ASN A 83 -24.52 5.70 20.19
C ASN A 83 -25.32 4.80 19.27
N ARG A 84 -26.10 3.94 19.94
CA ARG A 84 -27.17 3.11 19.44
C ARG A 84 -28.33 4.01 19.02
N LYS A 85 -28.83 3.90 17.79
CA LYS A 85 -30.27 4.10 17.56
C LYS A 85 -30.80 2.96 16.70
N LYS A 86 -31.63 2.16 17.35
CA LYS A 86 -32.44 1.06 16.82
C LYS A 86 -33.10 1.48 15.51
N ARG A 87 -33.00 0.67 14.46
CA ARG A 87 -34.00 0.66 13.38
C ARG A 87 -35.34 0.25 14.00
N PRO A 88 -36.40 1.07 13.95
CA PRO A 88 -37.74 0.52 14.01
C PRO A 88 -38.03 -0.28 12.73
N ARG A 89 -38.89 -1.28 12.86
CA ARG A 89 -39.38 -2.11 11.76
C ARG A 89 -40.18 -1.28 10.76
#